data_AF-A0A3D9SF44-F1
#
_entry.id   AF-A0A3D9SF44-F1
#
_cell.length_a   1.000
_cell.length_b   1.000
_cell.length_c   1.000
_cell.angle_alpha   90.00
_cell.angle_beta   90.00
_cell.angle_gamma   90.00
#
_symmetry.space_group_name_H-M   'P 1'
#
loop_
_entity.id
_entity.type
_entity.pdbx_description
1 polymer ?
#
loop_
_entity_poly.entity_id
_entity_poly.type
_entity_poly.pdbx_seq_one_letter_code
_entity_poly.pdbx_strand_id
1 'polypeptide(L)'
;MKNVRLVLSVASMLIGVIIITGTKLVEEFTVKLGFAAYQAAAAGSYSSENYELDLSLNYWLGSLCIIIGAVFALLDPIKRYSDKVKEMNKEFDPQNKDV
;
A
#
# COMPACT_ATOMS: atom_id res chain seq x y z
N MET A 1 -9.48 14.41 16.96
CA MET A 1 -9.64 14.07 15.53
C MET A 1 -8.32 13.76 14.82
N LYS A 2 -7.26 14.57 14.92
CA LYS A 2 -5.97 14.30 14.25
C LYS A 2 -5.37 12.92 14.58
N ASN A 3 -5.32 12.55 15.87
CA ASN A 3 -4.79 11.26 16.28
C ASN A 3 -5.64 10.09 15.76
N VAL A 4 -6.97 10.25 15.74
CA VAL A 4 -7.89 9.23 15.21
C VAL A 4 -7.67 9.04 13.70
N ARG A 5 -7.52 10.14 12.95
CA ARG A 5 -7.23 10.10 11.51
C ARG A 5 -5.89 9.40 11.23
N LEU A 6 -4.86 9.71 12.02
CA LEU A 6 -3.54 9.09 11.88
C LEU A 6 -3.59 7.59 12.19
N VAL A 7 -4.28 7.19 13.26
CA VAL A 7 -4.48 5.77 13.60
C VAL A 7 -5.23 5.03 12.49
N LEU A 8 -6.29 5.63 11.93
CA LEU A 8 -7.04 5.06 10.80
C LEU A 8 -6.17 4.95 9.54
N SER A 9 -5.35 5.95 9.24
CA SER A 9 -4.40 5.90 8.11
C SER A 9 -3.41 4.75 8.25
N VAL A 10 -2.80 4.60 9.43
CA VAL A 10 -1.85 3.53 9.71
C VAL A 10 -2.54 2.16 9.65
N ALA A 11 -3.74 2.04 10.23
CA ALA A 11 -4.53 0.81 10.15
C ALA A 11 -4.87 0.42 8.71
N SER A 12 -5.28 1.39 7.87
CA SER A 12 -5.54 1.18 6.44
C SER A 12 -4.29 0.67 5.71
N MET A 13 -3.13 1.28 5.97
CA MET A 13 -1.88 0.83 5.37
C MET A 13 -1.52 -0.61 5.79
N LEU A 14 -1.67 -0.93 7.08
CA LEU A 14 -1.43 -2.28 7.58
C LEU A 14 -2.36 -3.31 6.96
N ILE A 15 -3.65 -2.98 6.80
CA ILE A 15 -4.62 -3.84 6.11
C ILE A 15 -4.19 -4.09 4.66
N GLY A 16 -3.78 -3.05 3.94
CA GLY A 16 -3.29 -3.19 2.57
C GLY A 16 -2.05 -4.09 2.47
N VAL A 17 -1.11 -3.97 3.40
CA VAL A 17 0.08 -4.85 3.49
C VAL A 17 -0.33 -6.30 3.76
N ILE A 18 -1.29 -6.53 4.66
CA ILE A 18 -1.80 -7.87 4.97
C ILE A 18 -2.46 -8.49 3.73
N ILE A 19 -3.26 -7.72 2.97
CA ILE A 19 -3.90 -8.20 1.74
C ILE A 19 -2.84 -8.64 0.72
N ILE A 20 -1.83 -7.82 0.47
CA ILE A 20 -0.76 -8.13 -0.49
C ILE A 20 0.03 -9.36 -0.04
N THR A 21 0.37 -9.44 1.24
CA THR A 21 1.15 -10.55 1.80
C THR A 21 0.36 -11.86 1.76
N GLY A 22 -0.91 -11.83 2.16
CA GLY A 22 -1.80 -12.99 2.08
C GLY A 22 -2.00 -13.45 0.64
N THR A 23 -2.12 -12.52 -0.29
CA THR A 23 -2.24 -12.82 -1.73
C THR A 23 -0.99 -13.52 -2.25
N LYS A 24 0.21 -12.99 -1.96
CA LYS A 24 1.50 -13.63 -2.27
C LYS A 24 1.59 -15.05 -1.73
N LEU A 25 1.17 -15.25 -0.48
CA LEU A 25 1.18 -16.57 0.14
C LEU A 25 0.25 -17.52 -0.60
N VAL A 26 -1.01 -17.12 -0.87
CA VAL A 26 -1.97 -17.95 -1.60
C VAL A 26 -1.44 -18.35 -2.98
N GLU A 27 -0.83 -17.41 -3.70
CA GLU A 27 -0.22 -17.65 -5.01
C GLU A 27 0.85 -18.75 -4.95
N GLU A 28 1.80 -18.65 -4.00
CA GLU A 28 2.84 -19.67 -3.82
C GLU A 28 2.29 -21.01 -3.32
N PHE A 29 1.35 -20.99 -2.38
CA PHE A 29 0.76 -22.20 -1.81
C PHE A 29 -0.08 -22.96 -2.83
N THR A 30 -0.80 -22.25 -3.71
CA THR A 30 -1.66 -22.89 -4.73
C THR A 30 -0.84 -23.71 -5.70
N VAL A 31 0.28 -23.19 -6.19
CA VAL A 31 1.18 -23.92 -7.10
C VAL A 31 1.77 -25.16 -6.42
N LYS A 32 2.22 -25.03 -5.15
CA LYS A 32 2.78 -26.13 -4.37
C LYS A 32 1.76 -27.22 -4.04
N LEU A 33 0.53 -26.82 -3.65
CA LEU A 33 -0.57 -27.75 -3.41
C LEU A 33 -1.01 -28.44 -4.70
N GLY A 34 -1.06 -27.71 -5.81
CA GLY A 34 -1.34 -28.26 -7.14
C GLY A 34 -0.31 -29.33 -7.53
N PHE A 35 0.97 -29.07 -7.27
CA PHE A 35 2.04 -30.06 -7.49
C PHE A 35 1.92 -31.30 -6.59
N ALA A 36 1.61 -31.11 -5.31
CA ALA A 36 1.41 -32.23 -4.38
C ALA A 36 0.18 -33.09 -4.78
N ALA A 37 -0.92 -32.44 -5.18
CA ALA A 37 -2.11 -33.11 -5.67
C ALA A 37 -1.84 -33.85 -6.99
N TYR A 38 -1.07 -33.24 -7.90
CA TYR A 38 -0.64 -33.87 -9.14
C TYR A 38 0.20 -35.13 -8.88
N GLN A 39 1.18 -35.07 -7.98
CA GLN A 39 1.98 -36.24 -7.59
C GLN A 39 1.12 -37.34 -6.96
N ALA A 40 0.18 -36.97 -6.09
CA ALA A 40 -0.76 -37.91 -5.48
C ALA A 40 -1.69 -38.57 -6.52
N ALA A 41 -2.03 -37.85 -7.59
CA ALA A 41 -2.86 -38.35 -8.68
C ALA A 41 -2.11 -39.20 -9.72
N ALA A 42 -0.77 -39.32 -9.61
CA ALA A 42 0.09 -39.99 -10.59
C ALA A 42 -0.17 -39.56 -12.05
N ALA A 43 -0.54 -38.29 -12.24
CA ALA A 43 -0.85 -37.76 -13.57
C ALA A 43 0.43 -37.65 -14.41
N GLY A 44 0.32 -37.76 -15.74
CA GLY A 44 1.48 -37.93 -16.63
C GLY A 44 2.33 -36.68 -16.88
N SER A 45 1.75 -35.47 -16.84
CA SER A 45 2.52 -34.23 -17.01
C SER A 45 1.98 -33.08 -16.13
N TYR A 46 2.86 -32.44 -15.36
CA TYR A 46 2.55 -31.25 -14.56
C TYR A 46 2.88 -29.97 -15.34
N SER A 47 2.00 -28.99 -15.27
CA SER A 47 2.30 -27.61 -15.66
C SER A 47 1.83 -26.67 -14.54
N SER A 48 2.73 -25.82 -14.05
CA SER A 48 2.43 -24.84 -13.00
C SER A 48 1.46 -23.76 -13.46
N GLU A 49 1.44 -23.45 -14.76
CA GLU A 49 0.52 -22.45 -15.36
C GLU A 49 -0.95 -22.83 -15.15
N ASN A 50 -1.27 -24.13 -15.07
CA ASN A 50 -2.63 -24.61 -14.81
C ASN A 50 -3.13 -24.32 -13.39
N TYR A 51 -2.24 -23.89 -12.49
CA TYR A 51 -2.53 -23.58 -11.09
C TYR A 51 -2.26 -22.11 -10.74
N GLU A 52 -1.90 -21.28 -11.73
CA GLU A 52 -1.77 -19.85 -11.53
C GLU A 52 -3.16 -19.24 -11.27
N LEU A 53 -3.23 -18.39 -10.25
CA LEU A 53 -4.43 -17.65 -9.91
C LEU A 53 -4.25 -16.20 -10.32
N ASP A 54 -5.20 -15.66 -11.08
CA ASP A 54 -5.25 -14.21 -11.29
C ASP A 54 -5.74 -13.53 -10.01
N LEU A 55 -4.77 -13.08 -9.22
CA LEU A 55 -4.98 -12.32 -7.99
C LEU A 55 -4.69 -10.83 -8.16
N SER A 56 -4.62 -10.34 -9.41
CA SER A 56 -4.32 -8.94 -9.75
C SER A 56 -5.25 -7.96 -9.02
N LEU A 57 -6.53 -8.32 -8.89
CA LEU A 57 -7.52 -7.51 -8.17
C LEU A 57 -7.16 -7.32 -6.69
N ASN A 58 -6.63 -8.34 -6.03
CA ASN A 58 -6.25 -8.26 -4.62
C ASN A 58 -5.02 -7.38 -4.43
N TYR A 59 -4.05 -7.46 -5.34
CA TYR A 59 -2.90 -6.55 -5.36
C TYR A 59 -3.32 -5.10 -5.58
N TRP A 60 -4.26 -4.85 -6.50
CA TRP A 60 -4.84 -3.53 -6.71
C TRP A 60 -5.55 -3.02 -5.46
N LEU A 61 -6.38 -3.85 -4.82
CA LEU A 61 -7.11 -3.50 -3.60
C LEU A 61 -6.15 -3.16 -2.44
N GLY A 62 -5.13 -3.98 -2.24
CA GLY A 62 -4.11 -3.76 -1.21
C GLY A 62 -3.29 -2.49 -1.46
N SER A 63 -2.86 -2.27 -2.71
CA SER A 63 -2.15 -1.06 -3.12
C SER A 63 -2.99 0.21 -2.89
N LEU A 64 -4.26 0.18 -3.30
CA LEU A 64 -5.19 1.29 -3.13
C LEU A 64 -5.40 1.62 -1.64
N CYS A 65 -5.49 0.59 -0.79
CA CYS A 65 -5.61 0.74 0.66
C CYS A 65 -4.37 1.41 1.28
N ILE A 66 -3.16 1.08 0.80
CA ILE A 66 -1.90 1.70 1.22
C ILE A 66 -1.84 3.16 0.75
N ILE A 67 -2.18 3.43 -0.51
CA ILE A 67 -2.14 4.79 -1.09
C ILE A 67 -3.09 5.71 -0.33
N ILE A 68 -4.33 5.28 -0.09
CA ILE A 68 -5.31 6.06 0.67
C ILE A 68 -4.79 6.38 2.07
N GLY A 69 -4.28 5.37 2.78
CA GLY A 69 -3.72 5.57 4.12
C GLY A 69 -2.55 6.55 4.13
N ALA A 70 -1.64 6.45 3.14
CA ALA A 70 -0.50 7.34 2.99
C ALA A 70 -0.94 8.79 2.70
N VAL A 71 -1.89 9.01 1.79
CA VAL A 71 -2.43 10.34 1.49
C VAL A 71 -3.01 10.97 2.75
N PHE A 72 -3.84 10.22 3.49
CA PHE A 72 -4.43 10.75 4.72
C PHE A 72 -3.40 11.06 5.81
N ALA A 73 -2.31 10.28 5.91
CA ALA A 73 -1.24 10.53 6.85
C ALA A 73 -0.41 11.78 6.49
N LEU A 74 -0.22 12.04 5.19
CA LEU A 74 0.67 13.10 4.69
C LEU A 74 0.00 14.47 4.52
N LEU A 75 -1.33 14.54 4.39
CA LEU A 75 -2.04 15.81 4.20
C LEU A 75 -1.79 16.84 5.32
N ASP A 76 -1.78 16.41 6.58
CA ASP A 76 -1.56 17.30 7.73
C ASP A 76 -0.11 17.83 7.84
N PRO A 77 0.95 17.00 7.72
CA PRO A 77 2.33 17.50 7.73
C PRO A 77 2.66 18.35 6.50
N ILE A 78 2.15 18.01 5.31
CA ILE A 78 2.36 18.83 4.09
C ILE A 78 1.75 20.21 4.27
N LYS A 79 0.50 20.30 4.77
CA LYS A 79 -0.15 21.60 5.01
C LYS A 79 0.64 22.43 6.01
N ARG A 80 1.09 21.83 7.12
CA ARG A 80 1.89 22.53 8.14
C ARG A 80 3.22 23.03 7.59
N TYR A 81 3.87 22.26 6.71
CA TYR A 81 5.10 22.67 6.06
C TYR A 81 4.85 23.83 5.08
N SER A 82 3.80 23.72 4.25
CA SER A 82 3.40 24.79 3.32
C SER A 82 3.06 26.09 4.04
N ASP A 83 2.36 26.01 5.18
CA ASP A 83 2.00 27.19 5.98
C ASP A 83 3.27 27.86 6.54
N LYS A 84 4.23 27.08 7.05
CA LYS A 84 5.53 27.60 7.51
C LYS A 84 6.32 28.29 6.40
N VAL A 85 6.39 27.68 5.21
CA VAL A 85 7.10 28.28 4.07
C VAL A 85 6.44 29.60 3.66
N LYS A 86 5.12 29.67 3.68
CA LYS A 86 4.37 30.90 3.39
C LYS A 86 4.60 31.99 4.44
N GLU A 87 4.72 31.62 5.71
CA GLU A 87 5.02 32.54 6.81
C GLU A 87 6.44 33.10 6.69
N MET A 88 7.44 32.26 6.45
CA MET A 88 8.82 32.72 6.20
C MET A 88 8.88 33.66 4.99
N ASN A 89 8.24 33.31 3.87
CA ASN A 89 8.21 34.20 2.70
C ASN A 89 7.59 35.58 3.01
N LYS A 90 6.61 35.65 3.91
CA LYS A 90 6.03 36.92 4.36
C LYS A 90 6.93 37.73 5.28
N GLU A 91 7.88 37.11 5.98
CA GLU A 91 8.88 37.83 6.79
C GLU A 91 10.04 38.35 5.93
N PHE A 92 10.40 37.65 4.85
CA PHE A 92 11.44 38.09 3.91
C PHE A 92 10.97 39.20 2.94
N ASP A 93 9.68 39.25 2.58
CA ASP A 93 9.10 40.29 1.71
C ASP A 93 9.15 41.74 2.28
N PRO A 94 8.90 41.99 3.59
CA PRO A 94 9.08 43.32 4.18
C PRO A 94 10.54 43.69 4.39
N GLN A 95 11.44 42.75 4.73
CA GLN A 95 12.88 43.04 4.86
C GLN A 95 13.53 43.46 3.54
N ASN A 96 12.95 43.08 2.40
CA ASN A 96 13.47 43.42 1.07
C ASN A 96 12.90 44.75 0.50
N LYS A 97 12.01 45.44 1.24
CA LYS A 97 11.47 46.76 0.84
C LYS A 97 12.18 47.94 1.50
N ASP A 98 13.00 47.67 2.52
CA ASP A 98 13.74 48.67 3.29
C ASP A 98 15.23 48.80 2.84
N VAL A 99 15.59 48.23 1.67
CA VAL A 99 16.90 48.34 1.01
C VAL A 99 16.78 49.03 -0.34
#